data_AF-E1IE94-F1
#
_entry.id   AF-E1IE94-F1
#
_cell.length_a   1.000
_cell.length_b   1.000
_cell.length_c   1.000
_cell.angle_alpha   90.00
_cell.angle_beta   90.00
_cell.angle_gamma   90.00
#
_symmetry.space_group_name_H-M   'P 1'
#
loop_
_entity.id
_entity.type
_entity.pdbx_description
1 polymer ?
#
loop_
_entity_poly.entity_id
_entity_poly.type
_entity_poly.pdbx_seq_one_letter_code
_entity_poly.pdbx_strand_id
1 'polypeptide(L)'
;MAKPKTNFSELAHQVIREAAGPLSLEAIVEGVRLLSAGETTKDLKSTVRQALRQSHAVIYIADRGYGWKSHLINGAVQRIVLDDVDLAERELLIDDFQRDLFQPNGPGHHKYGVQGLPKLELESGPTIEVGAIPQAHDDDILSLPESFWTWLAAQGAEPGDSLLLRVIDADARRYALSYEPLAVCDDQAVAERGSQLLEAALTFVHDRQGRVYLPDMASYLNASGVFHQLPAPPPFEVIWTPEVWGPIVDRYDVSPYSLGGYDVLSEINQMLSGEIFDQETDLNEVVAGEGPIFTVGEYGTYQGELGVDAAQLQARIDAFLVDTNQPIPPDDPFLPAIKRIFAALALPSPTGHSYQASELVQLFGDSDDILDWIEHGAELGMVNLDDAYIAMVEEKFDAPFMVISEPEERTTASRTLILRVAYRYDSEYWREIEIADDQTFHDLHLAIQQAFDWDNDHLYAFYMGKRPYDSKTEIGAPMSDCDQEADQVTLADHNLRTNKKFLYLFDFGDNHLFDIQVKKINPKAPPGTYPRVVATHGGTLRQYDYVEGDEEAL
;
A
#
# COMPACT_ATOMS: atom_id res chain seq x y z
N MET A 1 -38.51 6.70 -30.34
CA MET A 1 -37.23 6.50 -29.62
C MET A 1 -37.56 6.50 -28.15
N ALA A 2 -37.15 5.47 -27.40
CA ALA A 2 -37.37 5.45 -25.95
C ALA A 2 -36.53 6.57 -25.31
N LYS A 3 -37.10 7.30 -24.34
CA LYS A 3 -36.35 8.29 -23.56
C LYS A 3 -35.17 7.58 -22.88
N PRO A 4 -33.93 8.10 -22.96
CA PRO A 4 -32.80 7.51 -22.26
C PRO A 4 -33.09 7.44 -20.76
N LYS A 5 -32.67 6.34 -20.11
CA LYS A 5 -32.86 6.17 -18.66
C LYS A 5 -32.07 7.25 -17.92
N THR A 6 -32.69 7.86 -16.91
CA THR A 6 -32.01 8.81 -16.03
C THR A 6 -30.86 8.12 -15.28
N ASN A 7 -29.66 8.70 -15.38
CA ASN A 7 -28.48 8.25 -14.66
C ASN A 7 -28.38 9.04 -13.34
N PHE A 8 -28.91 8.47 -12.26
CA PHE A 8 -28.92 9.11 -10.94
C PHE A 8 -27.52 9.32 -10.36
N SER A 9 -26.53 8.49 -10.74
CA SER A 9 -25.14 8.69 -10.34
C SER A 9 -24.58 9.95 -10.99
N GLU A 10 -24.78 10.13 -12.30
CA GLU A 10 -24.31 11.33 -13.01
C GLU A 10 -25.01 12.60 -12.47
N LEU A 11 -26.31 12.52 -12.17
CA LEU A 11 -27.02 13.63 -11.54
C LEU A 11 -26.44 13.96 -10.14
N ALA A 12 -26.08 12.96 -9.34
CA ALA A 12 -25.46 13.19 -8.04
C ALA A 12 -24.11 13.91 -8.16
N HIS A 13 -23.27 13.48 -9.11
CA HIS A 13 -22.00 14.16 -9.41
C HIS A 13 -22.24 15.58 -9.92
N GLN A 14 -23.21 15.78 -10.82
CA GLN A 14 -23.57 17.11 -11.32
C GLN A 14 -23.97 18.06 -10.18
N VAL A 15 -24.84 17.61 -9.25
CA VAL A 15 -25.28 18.43 -8.12
C VAL A 15 -24.11 18.88 -7.26
N ILE A 16 -23.17 17.98 -6.95
CA ILE A 16 -22.01 18.32 -6.12
C ILE A 16 -21.03 19.20 -6.87
N ARG A 17 -20.76 18.90 -8.15
CA ARG A 17 -19.86 19.67 -9.00
C ARG A 17 -20.37 21.09 -9.24
N GLU A 18 -21.67 21.30 -9.37
CA GLU A 18 -22.23 22.66 -9.56
C GLU A 18 -22.42 23.42 -8.23
N ALA A 19 -22.20 22.77 -7.09
CA ALA A 19 -22.33 23.40 -5.78
C ALA A 19 -21.14 24.32 -5.48
N ALA A 20 -21.44 25.46 -4.84
CA ALA A 20 -20.41 26.39 -4.37
C ALA A 20 -19.59 25.87 -3.17
N GLY A 21 -20.00 24.75 -2.57
CA GLY A 21 -19.33 24.13 -1.44
C GLY A 21 -19.96 22.79 -1.05
N PRO A 22 -19.46 22.15 0.02
CA PRO A 22 -19.95 20.85 0.47
C PRO A 22 -21.46 20.81 0.75
N LEU A 23 -22.09 19.68 0.45
CA LEU A 23 -23.52 19.44 0.62
C LEU A 23 -23.77 18.22 1.53
N SER A 24 -24.84 18.27 2.32
CA SER A 24 -25.34 17.10 3.03
C SER A 24 -25.93 16.07 2.04
N LEU A 25 -25.98 14.80 2.44
CA LEU A 25 -26.62 13.75 1.64
C LEU A 25 -28.08 14.12 1.29
N GLU A 26 -28.80 14.71 2.24
CA GLU A 26 -30.18 15.18 2.07
C GLU A 26 -30.28 16.28 0.99
N ALA A 27 -29.37 17.26 1.00
CA ALA A 27 -29.35 18.32 -0.01
C ALA A 27 -29.03 17.77 -1.40
N ILE A 28 -28.11 16.80 -1.50
CA ILE A 28 -27.75 16.15 -2.77
C ILE A 28 -28.93 15.35 -3.31
N VAL A 29 -29.60 14.56 -2.46
CA VAL A 29 -30.78 13.79 -2.85
C VAL A 29 -31.90 14.70 -3.35
N GLU A 30 -32.10 15.86 -2.72
CA GLU A 30 -33.09 16.84 -3.19
C GLU A 30 -32.68 17.49 -4.52
N GLY A 31 -31.40 17.85 -4.68
CA GLY A 31 -30.87 18.33 -5.96
C GLY A 31 -31.07 17.32 -7.10
N VAL A 32 -30.79 16.04 -6.84
CA VAL A 32 -31.01 14.96 -7.82
C VAL A 32 -32.49 14.81 -8.16
N ARG A 33 -33.39 14.92 -7.16
CA ARG A 33 -34.85 14.88 -7.40
C ARG A 33 -35.31 16.03 -8.30
N LEU A 34 -34.76 17.23 -8.12
CA LEU A 34 -35.08 18.38 -8.95
C LEU A 34 -34.61 18.19 -10.39
N LEU A 35 -33.37 17.69 -10.58
CA LEU A 35 -32.80 17.43 -11.90
C LEU A 35 -33.44 16.24 -12.63
N SER A 36 -33.94 15.23 -11.90
CA SER A 36 -34.56 14.04 -12.50
C SER A 36 -35.96 14.28 -13.06
N ALA A 37 -36.51 15.49 -12.93
CA ALA A 37 -37.85 15.87 -13.41
C ALA A 37 -38.97 14.92 -12.93
N GLY A 38 -38.84 14.38 -11.72
CA GLY A 38 -39.81 13.47 -11.10
C GLY A 38 -39.58 11.98 -11.37
N GLU A 39 -38.55 11.62 -12.16
CA GLU A 39 -38.11 10.22 -12.23
C GLU A 39 -37.45 9.83 -10.90
N THR A 40 -37.78 8.65 -10.37
CA THR A 40 -37.29 8.20 -9.07
C THR A 40 -36.95 6.71 -9.10
N THR A 41 -35.98 6.32 -8.28
CA THR A 41 -35.69 4.91 -8.00
C THR A 41 -36.48 4.47 -6.75
N LYS A 42 -36.52 3.17 -6.49
CA LYS A 42 -37.17 2.63 -5.29
C LYS A 42 -36.54 3.16 -4.00
N ASP A 43 -35.24 3.51 -4.02
CA ASP A 43 -34.50 4.09 -2.90
C ASP A 43 -33.43 5.06 -3.43
N LEU A 44 -33.86 6.28 -3.77
CA LEU A 44 -32.99 7.31 -4.32
C LEU A 44 -31.84 7.66 -3.37
N LYS A 45 -32.09 7.67 -2.06
CA LYS A 45 -31.07 8.01 -1.05
C LYS A 45 -29.95 6.98 -1.05
N SER A 46 -30.28 5.70 -1.10
CA SER A 46 -29.26 4.64 -1.18
C SER A 46 -28.51 4.68 -2.52
N THR A 47 -29.20 4.95 -3.63
CA THR A 47 -28.56 5.08 -4.96
C THR A 47 -27.56 6.24 -4.99
N VAL A 48 -27.95 7.41 -4.48
CA VAL A 48 -27.06 8.57 -4.37
C VAL A 48 -25.87 8.25 -3.48
N ARG A 49 -26.10 7.72 -2.27
CA ARG A 49 -25.00 7.37 -1.34
C ARG A 49 -23.97 6.42 -1.98
N GLN A 50 -24.44 5.38 -2.69
CA GLN A 50 -23.55 4.45 -3.38
C GLN A 50 -22.74 5.15 -4.48
N ALA A 51 -23.38 6.02 -5.27
CA ALA A 51 -22.70 6.79 -6.30
C ALA A 51 -21.60 7.71 -5.74
N LEU A 52 -21.82 8.30 -4.55
CA LEU A 52 -20.82 9.14 -3.91
C LEU A 52 -19.64 8.31 -3.38
N ARG A 53 -19.92 7.15 -2.77
CA ARG A 53 -18.87 6.26 -2.22
C ARG A 53 -17.92 5.70 -3.29
N GLN A 54 -18.39 5.56 -4.53
CA GLN A 54 -17.62 5.02 -5.65
C GLN A 54 -16.88 6.09 -6.48
N SER A 55 -16.85 7.34 -6.00
CA SER A 55 -16.33 8.47 -6.78
C SER A 55 -15.00 8.96 -6.26
N HIS A 56 -13.97 8.94 -7.11
CA HIS A 56 -12.66 9.55 -6.82
C HIS A 56 -12.67 11.09 -6.84
N ALA A 57 -13.73 11.71 -7.38
CA ALA A 57 -13.89 13.16 -7.46
C ALA A 57 -14.74 13.75 -6.31
N VAL A 58 -15.37 12.90 -5.50
CA VAL A 58 -16.21 13.32 -4.39
C VAL A 58 -15.58 12.89 -3.08
N ILE A 59 -15.42 13.84 -2.17
CA ILE A 59 -14.86 13.58 -0.85
C ILE A 59 -15.85 13.97 0.25
N TYR A 60 -15.91 13.16 1.30
CA TYR A 60 -16.71 13.43 2.48
C TYR A 60 -15.82 14.01 3.59
N ILE A 61 -16.16 15.21 4.04
CA ILE A 61 -15.51 15.85 5.20
C ILE A 61 -16.53 15.88 6.35
N ALA A 62 -16.13 15.39 7.51
CA ALA A 62 -16.96 15.44 8.71
C ALA A 62 -17.44 16.88 8.97
N ASP A 63 -18.69 17.03 9.42
CA ASP A 63 -19.38 18.31 9.68
C ASP A 63 -19.60 19.27 8.49
N ARG A 64 -18.94 19.04 7.33
CA ARG A 64 -19.13 19.83 6.10
C ARG A 64 -19.98 19.08 5.07
N GLY A 65 -19.88 17.76 5.00
CA GLY A 65 -20.58 16.92 4.03
C GLY A 65 -19.74 16.57 2.80
N TYR A 66 -20.41 16.25 1.69
CA TYR A 66 -19.75 15.84 0.44
C TYR A 66 -19.42 17.03 -0.44
N GLY A 67 -18.19 17.13 -0.92
CA GLY A 67 -17.79 18.16 -1.88
C GLY A 67 -17.03 17.60 -3.08
N TRP A 68 -16.94 18.40 -4.13
CA TRP A 68 -16.16 18.11 -5.32
C TRP A 68 -14.68 18.40 -5.04
N LYS A 69 -13.80 17.40 -5.13
CA LYS A 69 -12.44 17.48 -4.60
C LYS A 69 -11.64 18.63 -5.20
N SER A 70 -11.63 18.78 -6.53
CA SER A 70 -10.94 19.89 -7.21
C SER A 70 -11.45 21.29 -6.78
N HIS A 71 -12.71 21.41 -6.35
CA HIS A 71 -13.21 22.67 -5.81
C HIS A 71 -12.72 22.93 -4.38
N LEU A 72 -12.63 21.88 -3.56
CA LEU A 72 -12.27 21.99 -2.15
C LEU A 72 -10.79 22.27 -1.91
N ILE A 73 -9.93 21.93 -2.86
CA ILE A 73 -8.49 22.18 -2.75
C ILE A 73 -8.08 23.56 -3.30
N ASN A 74 -8.99 24.29 -3.97
CA ASN A 74 -8.68 25.62 -4.49
C ASN A 74 -8.32 26.58 -3.34
N GLY A 75 -7.12 27.16 -3.40
CA GLY A 75 -6.56 27.99 -2.34
C GLY A 75 -5.72 27.23 -1.32
N ALA A 76 -5.61 25.90 -1.41
CA ALA A 76 -4.63 25.14 -0.64
C ALA A 76 -3.20 25.60 -1.00
N VAL A 77 -2.35 25.71 0.01
CA VAL A 77 -0.93 26.06 -0.10
C VAL A 77 -0.10 24.99 0.60
N GLN A 78 0.81 24.37 -0.14
CA GLN A 78 1.78 23.40 0.38
C GLN A 78 3.19 23.93 0.22
N ARG A 79 4.06 23.52 1.14
CA ARG A 79 5.47 23.88 1.19
C ARG A 79 6.30 22.74 0.63
N ILE A 80 7.20 23.06 -0.29
CA ILE A 80 8.25 22.19 -0.79
C ILE A 80 9.56 22.79 -0.29
N VAL A 81 10.33 22.05 0.49
CA VAL A 81 11.65 22.49 0.97
C VAL A 81 12.67 22.04 -0.05
N LEU A 82 13.52 22.95 -0.51
CA LEU A 82 14.56 22.66 -1.49
C LEU A 82 15.75 22.02 -0.77
N ASP A 83 16.22 20.88 -1.27
CA ASP A 83 17.46 20.28 -0.80
C ASP A 83 18.65 20.53 -1.76
N ASP A 84 19.82 19.99 -1.38
CA ASP A 84 21.03 20.08 -2.21
C ASP A 84 20.89 19.35 -3.55
N VAL A 85 20.18 18.21 -3.56
CA VAL A 85 20.02 17.33 -4.73
C VAL A 85 19.10 18.00 -5.74
N ASP A 86 17.99 18.59 -5.29
CA ASP A 86 17.03 19.30 -6.13
C ASP A 86 17.72 20.37 -6.98
N LEU A 87 18.60 21.16 -6.33
CA LEU A 87 19.31 22.25 -6.97
C LEU A 87 20.47 21.77 -7.84
N ALA A 88 21.18 20.72 -7.42
CA ALA A 88 22.34 20.19 -8.14
C ALA A 88 21.95 19.41 -9.40
N GLU A 89 21.02 18.47 -9.27
CA GLU A 89 20.57 17.59 -10.34
C GLU A 89 19.44 18.22 -11.17
N ARG A 90 18.87 19.33 -10.67
CA ARG A 90 17.76 20.04 -11.31
C ARG A 90 16.55 19.13 -11.48
N GLU A 91 16.23 18.49 -10.37
CA GLU A 91 15.09 17.63 -10.16
C GLU A 91 14.25 18.24 -9.03
N LEU A 92 12.93 18.12 -9.07
CA LEU A 92 12.09 18.63 -7.99
C LEU A 92 11.15 17.50 -7.59
N LEU A 93 11.44 16.90 -6.44
CA LEU A 93 10.67 15.81 -5.88
C LEU A 93 9.32 16.31 -5.35
N ILE A 94 8.29 15.48 -5.49
CA ILE A 94 6.97 15.74 -4.93
C ILE A 94 6.43 14.56 -4.13
N ASP A 95 5.85 14.84 -2.97
CA ASP A 95 5.22 13.83 -2.13
C ASP A 95 3.78 13.47 -2.59
N ASP A 96 3.16 12.48 -1.93
CA ASP A 96 1.76 12.07 -2.15
C ASP A 96 0.76 13.24 -2.06
N PHE A 97 1.00 14.19 -1.17
CA PHE A 97 0.11 15.33 -0.92
C PHE A 97 0.19 16.35 -2.04
N GLN A 98 1.37 16.57 -2.60
CA GLN A 98 1.63 17.47 -3.71
C GLN A 98 1.17 16.84 -5.03
N ARG A 99 1.44 15.54 -5.24
CA ARG A 99 0.93 14.77 -6.39
C ARG A 99 -0.59 14.83 -6.47
N ASP A 100 -1.26 14.71 -5.33
CA ASP A 100 -2.71 14.83 -5.21
C ASP A 100 -3.25 16.18 -5.69
N LEU A 101 -2.53 17.29 -5.43
CA LEU A 101 -2.93 18.62 -5.93
C LEU A 101 -2.87 18.71 -7.47
N PHE A 102 -1.90 18.04 -8.09
CA PHE A 102 -1.76 17.99 -9.54
C PHE A 102 -2.70 16.97 -10.22
N GLN A 103 -3.26 16.03 -9.44
CA GLN A 103 -4.21 15.00 -9.88
C GLN A 103 -5.50 15.01 -9.02
N PRO A 104 -6.23 16.13 -8.96
CA PRO A 104 -7.22 16.40 -7.92
C PRO A 104 -8.48 15.53 -7.97
N ASN A 105 -8.71 14.81 -9.07
CA ASN A 105 -9.82 13.86 -9.20
C ASN A 105 -9.30 12.49 -9.70
N GLY A 106 -8.04 12.17 -9.38
CA GLY A 106 -7.28 11.05 -9.92
C GLY A 106 -6.53 11.40 -11.22
N PRO A 107 -5.73 10.45 -11.75
CA PRO A 107 -5.01 10.59 -13.00
C PRO A 107 -5.90 11.02 -14.16
N GLY A 108 -5.34 11.77 -15.11
CA GLY A 108 -6.10 12.37 -16.22
C GLY A 108 -7.01 11.39 -16.96
N HIS A 109 -6.60 10.14 -17.16
CA HIS A 109 -7.40 9.12 -17.86
C HIS A 109 -8.67 8.65 -17.10
N HIS A 110 -8.82 8.98 -15.82
CA HIS A 110 -10.02 8.64 -15.04
C HIS A 110 -11.25 9.40 -15.51
N LYS A 111 -12.46 8.85 -15.25
CA LYS A 111 -13.75 9.42 -15.71
C LYS A 111 -13.93 10.91 -15.37
N TYR A 112 -13.42 11.34 -14.21
CA TYR A 112 -13.47 12.73 -13.75
C TYR A 112 -12.08 13.36 -13.58
N GLY A 113 -11.03 12.67 -14.06
CA GLY A 113 -9.67 13.17 -14.06
C GLY A 113 -9.57 14.44 -14.90
N VAL A 114 -8.82 15.42 -14.40
CA VAL A 114 -8.67 16.71 -15.07
C VAL A 114 -7.61 16.58 -16.17
N GLN A 115 -8.01 16.75 -17.43
CA GLN A 115 -7.16 16.57 -18.61
C GLN A 115 -6.19 17.74 -18.81
N GLY A 116 -5.10 17.50 -19.55
CA GLY A 116 -4.11 18.51 -19.94
C GLY A 116 -2.86 18.52 -19.05
N LEU A 117 -1.96 19.48 -19.27
CA LEU A 117 -0.77 19.66 -18.43
C LEU A 117 -1.01 20.75 -17.37
N PRO A 118 -0.46 20.61 -16.15
CA PRO A 118 -0.49 21.69 -15.16
C PRO A 118 0.24 22.93 -15.64
N LYS A 119 -0.29 24.09 -15.24
CA LYS A 119 0.31 25.40 -15.49
C LYS A 119 0.71 26.03 -14.16
N LEU A 120 2.01 26.26 -13.98
CA LEU A 120 2.56 26.95 -12.82
C LEU A 120 2.85 28.41 -13.17
N GLU A 121 2.20 29.33 -12.46
CA GLU A 121 2.44 30.76 -12.50
C GLU A 121 3.56 31.09 -11.49
N LEU A 122 4.78 31.28 -12.00
CA LEU A 122 5.94 31.59 -11.16
C LEU A 122 5.87 33.04 -10.67
N GLU A 123 6.15 33.27 -9.38
CA GLU A 123 6.11 34.60 -8.79
C GLU A 123 7.06 35.56 -9.51
N SER A 124 6.51 36.68 -10.00
CA SER A 124 7.25 37.66 -10.80
C SER A 124 7.97 37.07 -12.03
N GLY A 125 7.54 35.88 -12.48
CA GLY A 125 8.15 35.11 -13.56
C GLY A 125 7.15 34.71 -14.66
N PRO A 126 7.55 33.82 -15.58
CA PRO A 126 6.68 33.29 -16.61
C PRO A 126 5.68 32.25 -16.05
N THR A 127 4.61 31.99 -16.79
CA THR A 127 3.83 30.76 -16.62
C THR A 127 4.51 29.62 -17.38
N ILE A 128 4.72 28.49 -16.72
CA ILE A 128 5.33 27.29 -17.29
C ILE A 128 4.30 26.15 -17.34
N GLU A 129 4.48 25.21 -18.26
CA GLU A 129 3.77 23.93 -18.27
C GLU A 129 4.65 22.87 -17.58
N VAL A 130 4.06 22.12 -16.65
CA VAL A 130 4.67 20.96 -16.01
C VAL A 130 4.42 19.75 -16.90
N GLY A 131 5.40 18.86 -17.06
CA GLY A 131 5.24 17.63 -17.83
C GLY A 131 4.23 16.66 -17.22
N ALA A 132 4.28 15.40 -17.66
CA ALA A 132 3.46 14.35 -17.06
C ALA A 132 3.76 14.27 -15.55
N ILE A 133 2.71 14.13 -14.75
CA ILE A 133 2.87 13.96 -13.31
C ILE A 133 3.22 12.48 -13.08
N PRO A 134 4.32 12.18 -12.36
CA PRO A 134 4.70 10.80 -12.03
C PRO A 134 3.55 10.08 -11.32
N GLN A 135 3.47 8.75 -11.47
CA GLN A 135 2.61 7.94 -10.61
C GLN A 135 3.32 7.67 -9.29
N ALA A 136 2.57 7.26 -8.26
CA ALA A 136 3.20 6.75 -7.04
C ALA A 136 4.11 5.55 -7.41
N HIS A 137 5.32 5.51 -6.84
CA HIS A 137 6.40 4.55 -7.14
C HIS A 137 7.26 4.81 -8.39
N ASP A 138 6.96 5.84 -9.19
CA ASP A 138 7.96 6.42 -10.09
C ASP A 138 8.93 7.28 -9.25
N ASP A 139 10.05 7.77 -9.82
CA ASP A 139 11.07 8.57 -9.11
C ASP A 139 10.53 9.88 -8.47
N ASP A 140 9.21 10.16 -8.55
CA ASP A 140 8.51 11.29 -7.94
C ASP A 140 9.02 12.69 -8.33
N ILE A 141 9.79 12.76 -9.41
CA ILE A 141 10.36 13.99 -9.96
C ILE A 141 9.38 14.68 -10.92
N LEU A 142 9.17 15.98 -10.73
CA LEU A 142 8.45 16.81 -11.70
C LEU A 142 9.32 17.12 -12.93
N SER A 143 8.76 16.82 -14.10
CA SER A 143 9.33 17.27 -15.37
C SER A 143 9.11 18.79 -15.57
N LEU A 144 10.17 19.57 -15.36
CA LEU A 144 10.13 21.04 -15.38
C LEU A 144 11.03 21.63 -16.49
N PRO A 145 10.56 22.66 -17.24
CA PRO A 145 11.33 23.27 -18.32
C PRO A 145 12.47 24.17 -17.79
N GLU A 146 13.48 24.44 -18.63
CA GLU A 146 14.63 25.32 -18.33
C GLU A 146 14.24 26.68 -17.72
N SER A 147 13.10 27.24 -18.14
CA SER A 147 12.59 28.51 -17.63
C SER A 147 12.28 28.49 -16.14
N PHE A 148 11.91 27.33 -15.58
CA PHE A 148 11.73 27.16 -14.14
C PHE A 148 13.06 27.33 -13.41
N TRP A 149 14.08 26.55 -13.81
CA TRP A 149 15.41 26.57 -13.21
C TRP A 149 16.10 27.93 -13.34
N THR A 150 15.89 28.61 -14.47
CA THR A 150 16.37 29.99 -14.67
C THR A 150 15.69 30.96 -13.70
N TRP A 151 14.37 30.81 -13.46
CA TRP A 151 13.64 31.62 -12.50
C TRP A 151 14.10 31.34 -11.06
N LEU A 152 14.27 30.06 -10.70
CA LEU A 152 14.71 29.64 -9.36
C LEU A 152 16.11 30.18 -9.03
N ALA A 153 17.05 30.03 -9.97
CA ALA A 153 18.40 30.59 -9.82
C ALA A 153 18.39 32.13 -9.70
N ALA A 154 17.45 32.82 -10.36
CA ALA A 154 17.31 34.27 -10.24
C ALA A 154 16.76 34.72 -8.88
N GLN A 155 16.09 33.85 -8.13
CA GLN A 155 15.72 34.11 -6.73
C GLN A 155 16.92 34.01 -5.78
N GLY A 156 17.98 33.34 -6.21
CA GLY A 156 19.11 33.01 -5.34
C GLY A 156 18.80 31.88 -4.37
N ALA A 157 18.03 30.88 -4.82
CA ALA A 157 17.63 29.74 -3.99
C ALA A 157 18.83 28.99 -3.41
N GLU A 158 18.77 28.74 -2.11
CA GLU A 158 19.72 27.94 -1.34
C GLU A 158 19.00 26.72 -0.72
N PRO A 159 19.73 25.64 -0.42
CA PRO A 159 19.18 24.50 0.33
C PRO A 159 18.55 24.97 1.65
N GLY A 160 17.37 24.43 1.96
CA GLY A 160 16.54 24.81 3.11
C GLY A 160 15.55 25.95 2.83
N ASP A 161 15.68 26.66 1.71
CA ASP A 161 14.63 27.57 1.25
C ASP A 161 13.39 26.80 0.80
N SER A 162 12.27 27.49 0.62
CA SER A 162 11.00 26.86 0.28
C SER A 162 10.37 27.41 -0.98
N LEU A 163 9.67 26.53 -1.69
CA LEU A 163 8.67 26.88 -2.68
C LEU A 163 7.28 26.70 -2.07
N LEU A 164 6.40 27.68 -2.26
CA LEU A 164 5.01 27.59 -1.83
C LEU A 164 4.12 27.34 -3.05
N LEU A 165 3.63 26.10 -3.17
CA LEU A 165 2.71 25.67 -4.21
C LEU A 165 1.28 26.00 -3.79
N ARG A 166 0.63 26.93 -4.50
CA ARG A 166 -0.76 27.31 -4.28
C ARG A 166 -1.67 26.86 -5.42
N VAL A 167 -2.77 26.20 -5.10
CA VAL A 167 -3.80 25.87 -6.09
C VAL A 167 -4.63 27.12 -6.42
N ILE A 168 -4.63 27.56 -7.68
CA ILE A 168 -5.47 28.68 -8.14
C ILE A 168 -6.83 28.16 -8.61
N ASP A 169 -6.79 27.18 -9.52
CA ASP A 169 -7.96 26.56 -10.13
C ASP A 169 -7.58 25.15 -10.59
N ALA A 170 -7.92 24.16 -9.76
CA ALA A 170 -7.59 22.75 -9.99
C ALA A 170 -8.26 22.17 -11.24
N ASP A 171 -9.48 22.59 -11.58
CA ASP A 171 -10.19 22.14 -12.79
C ASP A 171 -9.55 22.72 -14.07
N ALA A 172 -8.99 23.92 -13.98
CA ALA A 172 -8.20 24.52 -15.05
C ALA A 172 -6.71 24.11 -15.03
N ARG A 173 -6.30 23.26 -14.06
CA ARG A 173 -4.91 22.89 -13.76
C ARG A 173 -3.98 24.10 -13.63
N ARG A 174 -4.44 25.17 -12.97
CA ARG A 174 -3.66 26.39 -12.71
C ARG A 174 -3.20 26.45 -11.26
N TYR A 175 -1.92 26.72 -11.10
CA TYR A 175 -1.23 26.76 -9.82
C TYR A 175 -0.31 27.98 -9.80
N ALA A 176 -0.03 28.52 -8.62
CA ALA A 176 1.00 29.54 -8.41
C ALA A 176 2.15 28.93 -7.62
N LEU A 177 3.36 29.40 -7.90
CA LEU A 177 4.56 29.01 -7.16
C LEU A 177 5.30 30.29 -6.75
N SER A 178 5.47 30.49 -5.44
CA SER A 178 6.27 31.58 -4.88
C SER A 178 7.48 31.03 -4.14
N TYR A 179 8.53 31.84 -4.03
CA TYR A 179 9.77 31.48 -3.35
C TYR A 179 9.82 32.15 -1.98
N GLU A 180 10.18 31.39 -0.96
CA GLU A 180 10.31 31.85 0.42
C GLU A 180 11.69 31.46 0.98
N PRO A 181 12.58 32.44 1.18
CA PRO A 181 13.86 32.19 1.85
C PRO A 181 13.68 31.69 3.28
N LEU A 182 14.55 30.77 3.73
CA LEU A 182 14.57 30.29 5.11
C LEU A 182 14.72 31.46 6.10
N ALA A 183 15.51 32.48 5.75
CA ALA A 183 15.76 33.64 6.59
C ALA A 183 14.52 34.52 6.88
N VAL A 184 13.44 34.38 6.11
CA VAL A 184 12.16 35.11 6.33
C VAL A 184 11.05 34.20 6.85
N CYS A 185 11.32 32.91 7.01
CA CYS A 185 10.38 31.94 7.56
C CYS A 185 10.11 32.26 9.04
N ASP A 186 8.84 32.26 9.42
CA ASP A 186 8.43 32.29 10.83
C ASP A 186 8.33 30.83 11.32
N ASP A 187 9.47 30.30 11.75
CA ASP A 187 9.60 28.89 12.16
C ASP A 187 8.60 28.48 13.24
N GLN A 188 8.30 29.39 14.18
CA GLN A 188 7.33 29.12 15.23
C GLN A 188 5.93 28.98 14.64
N ALA A 189 5.52 29.94 13.80
CA ALA A 189 4.22 29.87 13.15
C ALA A 189 4.10 28.65 12.23
N VAL A 190 5.16 28.27 11.50
CA VAL A 190 5.19 27.07 10.67
C VAL A 190 5.08 25.80 11.51
N ALA A 191 5.79 25.69 12.63
CA ALA A 191 5.68 24.55 13.55
C ALA A 191 4.28 24.43 14.18
N GLU A 192 3.64 25.56 14.52
CA GLU A 192 2.25 25.57 14.99
C GLU A 192 1.29 25.06 13.90
N ARG A 193 1.53 25.38 12.63
CA ARG A 193 0.77 24.84 11.49
C ARG A 193 1.02 23.35 11.30
N GLY A 194 2.26 22.88 11.48
CA GLY A 194 2.61 21.45 11.46
C GLY A 194 1.88 20.65 12.52
N SER A 195 1.78 21.18 13.74
CA SER A 195 1.02 20.56 14.84
C SER A 195 -0.45 20.35 14.49
N GLN A 196 -1.06 21.32 13.80
CA GLN A 196 -2.46 21.23 13.36
C GLN A 196 -2.66 20.22 12.21
N LEU A 197 -1.69 20.13 11.31
CA LEU A 197 -1.69 19.11 10.25
C LEU A 197 -1.56 17.70 10.85
N LEU A 198 -0.66 17.52 11.82
CA LEU A 198 -0.49 16.27 12.54
C LEU A 198 -1.77 15.86 13.29
N GLU A 199 -2.41 16.78 14.02
CA GLU A 199 -3.67 16.51 14.72
C GLU A 199 -4.77 16.06 13.74
N ALA A 200 -4.87 16.71 12.57
CA ALA A 200 -5.83 16.33 11.54
C ALA A 200 -5.55 14.93 10.96
N ALA A 201 -4.28 14.57 10.74
CA ALA A 201 -3.87 13.25 10.28
C ALA A 201 -4.18 12.16 11.33
N LEU A 202 -3.81 12.39 12.59
CA LEU A 202 -4.11 11.46 13.68
C LEU A 202 -5.61 11.24 13.87
N THR A 203 -6.41 12.31 13.73
CA THR A 203 -7.88 12.20 13.76
C THR A 203 -8.40 11.34 12.61
N PHE A 204 -7.89 11.55 11.39
CA PHE A 204 -8.26 10.76 10.23
C PHE A 204 -8.00 9.26 10.42
N VAL A 205 -6.83 8.91 10.98
CA VAL A 205 -6.43 7.53 11.28
C VAL A 205 -7.28 6.93 12.38
N HIS A 206 -7.52 7.68 13.45
CA HIS A 206 -8.32 7.24 14.59
C HIS A 206 -9.76 6.91 14.19
N ASP A 207 -10.41 7.79 13.42
CA ASP A 207 -11.78 7.63 12.93
C ASP A 207 -11.94 6.39 12.04
N ARG A 208 -10.84 5.92 11.44
CA ARG A 208 -10.77 4.75 10.57
C ARG A 208 -10.21 3.50 11.25
N GLN A 209 -9.91 3.60 12.55
CA GLN A 209 -9.32 2.50 13.33
C GLN A 209 -8.07 1.91 12.67
N GLY A 210 -7.19 2.77 12.15
CA GLY A 210 -5.95 2.35 11.49
C GLY A 210 -6.11 1.89 10.03
N ARG A 211 -7.34 1.67 9.52
CA ARG A 211 -7.59 1.30 8.12
C ARG A 211 -7.36 2.50 7.20
N VAL A 212 -6.10 2.73 6.85
CA VAL A 212 -5.61 3.94 6.18
C VAL A 212 -4.79 3.56 4.96
N TYR A 213 -4.90 4.38 3.92
CA TYR A 213 -4.03 4.37 2.76
C TYR A 213 -3.53 5.81 2.57
N LEU A 214 -2.21 5.99 2.37
CA LEU A 214 -1.60 7.33 2.36
C LEU A 214 -2.19 8.27 1.29
N PRO A 215 -2.43 7.84 0.04
CA PRO A 215 -3.15 8.65 -0.95
C PRO A 215 -4.57 9.08 -0.54
N ASP A 216 -5.29 8.25 0.21
CA ASP A 216 -6.62 8.61 0.74
C ASP A 216 -6.53 9.67 1.84
N MET A 217 -5.51 9.56 2.70
CA MET A 217 -5.22 10.56 3.71
C MET A 217 -4.80 11.89 3.09
N ALA A 218 -3.92 11.86 2.10
CA ALA A 218 -3.50 13.03 1.32
C ALA A 218 -4.71 13.75 0.70
N SER A 219 -5.55 12.99 -0.01
CA SER A 219 -6.81 13.49 -0.58
C SER A 219 -7.71 14.16 0.47
N TYR A 220 -7.88 13.53 1.63
CA TYR A 220 -8.70 14.05 2.72
C TYR A 220 -8.13 15.34 3.30
N LEU A 221 -6.85 15.35 3.64
CA LEU A 221 -6.21 16.51 4.29
C LEU A 221 -6.16 17.70 3.35
N ASN A 222 -5.88 17.51 2.06
CA ASN A 222 -5.97 18.56 1.03
C ASN A 222 -7.35 19.22 0.97
N ALA A 223 -8.42 18.43 1.05
CA ALA A 223 -9.80 18.94 1.00
C ALA A 223 -10.35 19.41 2.36
N SER A 224 -9.69 19.04 3.47
CA SER A 224 -10.17 19.33 4.84
C SER A 224 -10.20 20.82 5.16
N GLY A 225 -9.32 21.60 4.51
CA GLY A 225 -9.10 23.01 4.80
C GLY A 225 -7.80 23.31 5.55
N VAL A 226 -7.08 22.28 6.02
CA VAL A 226 -5.84 22.46 6.80
C VAL A 226 -4.75 23.20 6.00
N PHE A 227 -4.67 23.01 4.69
CA PHE A 227 -3.70 23.73 3.84
C PHE A 227 -4.15 25.12 3.35
N HIS A 228 -5.32 25.62 3.77
CA HIS A 228 -5.84 26.93 3.30
C HIS A 228 -5.43 28.11 4.17
N GLN A 229 -4.70 27.85 5.25
CA GLN A 229 -4.25 28.86 6.21
C GLN A 229 -2.76 29.12 6.02
N LEU A 230 -2.37 30.40 6.11
CA LEU A 230 -0.96 30.80 6.09
C LEU A 230 -0.44 31.06 7.51
N PRO A 231 0.85 30.79 7.78
CA PRO A 231 1.83 30.22 6.86
C PRO A 231 1.51 28.76 6.49
N ALA A 232 2.03 28.29 5.36
CA ALA A 232 1.89 26.88 4.99
C ALA A 232 2.61 26.00 6.03
N PRO A 233 2.06 24.82 6.39
CA PRO A 233 2.74 23.89 7.29
C PRO A 233 4.07 23.40 6.68
N PRO A 234 4.95 22.77 7.48
CA PRO A 234 6.08 22.01 6.95
C PRO A 234 5.58 20.88 6.01
N PRO A 235 6.46 20.31 5.16
CA PRO A 235 6.17 19.10 4.42
C PRO A 235 5.64 18.00 5.34
N PHE A 236 4.73 17.15 4.84
CA PHE A 236 4.05 16.17 5.67
C PHE A 236 5.00 15.12 6.25
N GLU A 237 5.97 14.67 5.46
CA GLU A 237 7.00 13.70 5.85
C GLU A 237 7.81 14.15 7.09
N VAL A 238 8.09 15.46 7.21
CA VAL A 238 8.85 16.03 8.34
C VAL A 238 8.12 15.87 9.68
N ILE A 239 6.79 15.79 9.66
CA ILE A 239 5.96 15.67 10.87
C ILE A 239 5.35 14.27 11.03
N TRP A 240 5.49 13.39 10.03
CA TRP A 240 4.89 12.07 9.99
C TRP A 240 5.96 10.98 10.11
N THR A 241 6.66 10.99 11.24
CA THR A 241 7.85 10.17 11.51
C THR A 241 7.51 8.83 12.17
N PRO A 242 8.45 7.85 12.22
CA PRO A 242 8.26 6.58 12.91
C PRO A 242 7.80 6.70 14.37
N GLU A 243 8.22 7.72 15.10
CA GLU A 243 7.80 7.97 16.48
C GLU A 243 6.31 8.33 16.57
N VAL A 244 5.76 8.92 15.51
CA VAL A 244 4.35 9.32 15.41
C VAL A 244 3.48 8.15 15.00
N TRP A 245 3.84 7.44 13.92
CA TRP A 245 2.99 6.38 13.37
C TRP A 245 3.30 4.98 13.94
N GLY A 246 4.47 4.75 14.54
CA GLY A 246 4.82 3.47 15.19
C GLY A 246 3.81 3.04 16.26
N PRO A 247 3.43 3.92 17.21
CA PRO A 247 2.38 3.59 18.19
C PRO A 247 0.99 3.31 17.58
N ILE A 248 0.75 3.72 16.32
CA ILE A 248 -0.49 3.45 15.58
C ILE A 248 -0.46 2.03 15.02
N VAL A 249 0.68 1.61 14.48
CA VAL A 249 0.95 0.23 14.01
C VAL A 249 0.63 -0.75 15.13
N ASP A 250 1.23 -0.55 16.32
CA ASP A 250 0.99 -1.41 17.48
C ASP A 250 -0.47 -1.42 17.95
N ARG A 251 -1.12 -0.24 17.90
CA ARG A 251 -2.47 -0.07 18.44
C ARG A 251 -3.54 -0.71 17.56
N TYR A 252 -3.39 -0.60 16.25
CA TYR A 252 -4.41 -1.00 15.29
C TYR A 252 -4.03 -2.24 14.48
N ASP A 253 -2.83 -2.78 14.69
CA ASP A 253 -2.31 -3.95 13.98
C ASP A 253 -2.31 -3.71 12.45
N VAL A 254 -1.67 -2.62 12.04
CA VAL A 254 -1.65 -2.14 10.64
C VAL A 254 -0.23 -2.01 10.12
N SER A 255 -0.01 -2.34 8.85
CA SER A 255 1.32 -2.26 8.23
C SER A 255 1.86 -0.81 8.24
N PRO A 256 3.14 -0.59 8.62
CA PRO A 256 3.82 0.70 8.47
C PRO A 256 3.71 1.29 7.06
N TYR A 257 3.72 0.42 6.06
CA TYR A 257 3.62 0.78 4.64
C TYR A 257 2.28 1.46 4.31
N SER A 258 1.19 1.02 4.96
CA SER A 258 -0.14 1.63 4.80
C SER A 258 -0.22 3.05 5.36
N LEU A 259 0.71 3.40 6.25
CA LEU A 259 0.85 4.72 6.86
C LEU A 259 1.92 5.58 6.18
N GLY A 260 2.53 5.13 5.08
CA GLY A 260 3.58 5.90 4.39
C GLY A 260 5.00 5.59 4.82
N GLY A 261 5.22 4.57 5.64
CA GLY A 261 6.56 4.09 6.01
C GLY A 261 7.23 3.36 4.84
N TYR A 262 7.55 4.09 3.76
CA TYR A 262 8.35 3.58 2.64
C TYR A 262 9.86 3.67 2.94
N ASP A 263 10.26 4.62 3.80
CA ASP A 263 11.66 5.02 3.95
C ASP A 263 12.40 4.40 5.14
N VAL A 264 11.73 3.60 5.98
CA VAL A 264 12.43 2.86 7.03
C VAL A 264 13.45 1.90 6.43
N LEU A 265 13.18 1.34 5.24
CA LEU A 265 14.12 0.46 4.53
C LEU A 265 15.26 1.23 3.83
N SER A 266 15.07 2.49 3.43
CA SER A 266 16.13 3.28 2.78
C SER A 266 17.02 3.99 3.81
N GLU A 267 16.48 4.50 4.92
CA GLU A 267 17.26 4.96 6.08
C GLU A 267 18.06 3.79 6.71
N ILE A 268 17.47 2.59 6.77
CA ILE A 268 18.18 1.37 7.19
C ILE A 268 19.23 0.96 6.13
N ASN A 269 18.95 1.03 4.83
CA ASN A 269 19.94 0.77 3.78
C ASN A 269 21.07 1.83 3.72
N GLN A 270 20.82 3.10 4.08
CA GLN A 270 21.81 4.16 4.24
C GLN A 270 22.69 3.92 5.49
N MET A 271 22.10 3.45 6.59
CA MET A 271 22.86 3.00 7.76
C MET A 271 23.70 1.74 7.45
N LEU A 272 23.23 0.88 6.53
CA LEU A 272 23.91 -0.35 6.11
C LEU A 272 24.95 -0.16 4.97
N SER A 273 24.97 0.99 4.27
CA SER A 273 25.87 1.24 3.12
C SER A 273 27.23 1.88 3.51
N GLY A 274 27.36 2.42 4.72
CA GLY A 274 28.64 2.81 5.31
C GLY A 274 29.29 4.10 4.77
N GLU A 275 28.55 5.00 4.12
CA GLU A 275 29.09 6.34 3.79
C GLU A 275 29.04 7.28 4.99
N ILE A 276 30.22 7.50 5.58
CA ILE A 276 30.46 8.43 6.68
C ILE A 276 30.42 9.86 6.13
N PHE A 277 29.43 10.66 6.53
CA PHE A 277 29.59 12.11 6.55
C PHE A 277 30.30 12.52 7.84
N ASP A 278 31.48 13.10 7.67
CA ASP A 278 32.26 13.77 8.70
C ASP A 278 31.55 15.07 9.07
N GLN A 279 30.68 15.03 10.09
CA GLN A 279 30.44 16.17 10.97
C GLN A 279 30.29 15.69 12.42
N GLU A 280 31.29 16.02 13.24
CA GLU A 280 31.18 16.07 14.68
C GLU A 280 29.89 16.81 15.11
N THR A 281 28.86 16.12 15.61
CA THR A 281 28.11 16.60 16.79
C THR A 281 27.26 15.52 17.47
N ASP A 282 27.53 15.35 18.76
CA ASP A 282 26.76 14.70 19.84
C ASP A 282 26.38 13.22 19.75
N LEU A 283 27.40 12.40 20.02
CA LEU A 283 27.31 11.25 20.93
C LEU A 283 26.65 11.66 22.27
N ASN A 284 25.32 11.62 22.39
CA ASN A 284 24.57 11.44 23.65
C ASN A 284 23.05 11.39 23.40
N GLU A 285 22.52 10.25 22.95
CA GLU A 285 21.24 9.75 23.47
C GLU A 285 21.15 8.24 23.19
N VAL A 286 21.81 7.50 24.09
CA VAL A 286 21.74 6.04 24.20
C VAL A 286 20.33 5.65 24.63
N VAL A 287 19.62 4.89 23.80
CA VAL A 287 18.40 4.18 24.19
C VAL A 287 18.77 3.16 25.28
N ALA A 288 18.21 3.36 26.47
CA ALA A 288 18.54 2.60 27.67
C ALA A 288 18.04 1.15 27.60
N GLY A 289 18.94 0.21 27.32
CA GLY A 289 18.78 -1.19 27.75
C GLY A 289 19.29 -1.37 29.18
N GLU A 290 18.69 -2.26 29.99
CA GLU A 290 19.29 -2.65 31.27
C GLU A 290 20.39 -3.70 31.04
N GLY A 291 21.61 -3.46 31.54
CA GLY A 291 22.73 -4.42 31.49
C GLY A 291 24.10 -3.82 31.15
N PRO A 292 25.18 -4.62 31.21
CA PRO A 292 26.53 -4.20 30.82
C PRO A 292 26.62 -3.92 29.31
N ILE A 293 27.45 -2.94 28.94
CA ILE A 293 27.75 -2.59 27.54
C ILE A 293 29.02 -3.32 27.12
N PHE A 294 28.95 -3.99 25.98
CA PHE A 294 30.06 -4.66 25.31
C PHE A 294 30.40 -3.90 24.03
N THR A 295 31.68 -3.65 23.79
CA THR A 295 32.17 -2.95 22.59
C THR A 295 32.84 -3.94 21.66
N VAL A 296 32.49 -3.92 20.37
CA VAL A 296 33.09 -4.79 19.35
C VAL A 296 33.90 -3.94 18.40
N GLY A 297 35.08 -3.47 18.83
CA GLY A 297 35.97 -2.66 17.99
C GLY A 297 35.26 -1.42 17.42
N GLU A 298 35.38 -1.22 16.11
CA GLU A 298 34.68 -0.18 15.35
C GLU A 298 33.27 -0.58 14.89
N TYR A 299 32.87 -1.83 15.14
CA TYR A 299 31.63 -2.42 14.65
C TYR A 299 30.39 -2.12 15.52
N GLY A 300 30.58 -1.39 16.63
CA GLY A 300 29.48 -0.92 17.48
C GLY A 300 29.48 -1.49 18.90
N THR A 301 28.37 -1.27 19.61
CA THR A 301 28.18 -1.69 20.99
C THR A 301 26.90 -2.50 21.16
N TYR A 302 26.94 -3.49 22.04
CA TYR A 302 25.79 -4.29 22.45
C TYR A 302 25.56 -4.09 23.94
N GLN A 303 24.33 -3.79 24.35
CA GLN A 303 23.96 -3.67 25.77
C GLN A 303 23.00 -4.79 26.17
N GLY A 304 23.34 -5.54 27.21
CA GLY A 304 22.41 -6.54 27.76
C GLY A 304 23.04 -7.54 28.74
N GLU A 305 22.22 -8.20 29.54
CA GLU A 305 22.68 -9.27 30.43
C GLU A 305 22.84 -10.61 29.69
N LEU A 306 24.03 -11.21 29.78
CA LEU A 306 24.39 -12.44 29.04
C LEU A 306 24.75 -13.63 29.95
N GLY A 307 24.50 -13.52 31.27
CA GLY A 307 24.70 -14.62 32.22
C GLY A 307 26.16 -15.06 32.44
N VAL A 308 27.13 -14.28 31.96
CA VAL A 308 28.58 -14.51 32.11
C VAL A 308 29.26 -13.28 32.71
N ASP A 309 30.49 -13.43 33.21
CA ASP A 309 31.26 -12.31 33.75
C ASP A 309 31.59 -11.30 32.63
N ALA A 310 31.07 -10.08 32.76
CA ALA A 310 31.14 -9.07 31.72
C ALA A 310 32.58 -8.64 31.39
N ALA A 311 33.47 -8.58 32.40
CA ALA A 311 34.86 -8.19 32.19
C ALA A 311 35.64 -9.28 31.45
N GLN A 312 35.40 -10.55 31.78
CA GLN A 312 36.01 -11.69 31.08
C GLN A 312 35.46 -11.85 29.65
N LEU A 313 34.15 -11.60 29.44
CA LEU A 313 33.55 -11.62 28.11
C LEU A 313 34.12 -10.51 27.22
N GLN A 314 34.21 -9.26 27.72
CA GLN A 314 34.82 -8.16 26.96
C GLN A 314 36.28 -8.46 26.61
N ALA A 315 37.08 -8.94 27.57
CA ALA A 315 38.47 -9.33 27.31
C ALA A 315 38.59 -10.45 26.26
N ARG A 316 37.60 -11.35 26.19
CA ARG A 316 37.56 -12.41 25.19
C ARG A 316 37.20 -11.89 23.79
N ILE A 317 36.27 -10.93 23.70
CA ILE A 317 35.91 -10.22 22.46
C ILE A 317 37.12 -9.46 21.93
N ASP A 318 37.78 -8.67 22.78
CA ASP A 318 38.98 -7.91 22.41
C ASP A 318 40.08 -8.84 21.87
N ALA A 319 40.29 -9.99 22.51
CA ALA A 319 41.26 -10.99 22.06
C ALA A 319 40.92 -11.61 20.70
N PHE A 320 39.63 -11.77 20.37
CA PHE A 320 39.20 -12.26 19.06
C PHE A 320 39.39 -11.20 17.97
N LEU A 321 39.10 -9.93 18.25
CA LEU A 321 39.26 -8.84 17.28
C LEU A 321 40.71 -8.57 16.89
N VAL A 322 41.68 -8.99 17.70
CA VAL A 322 43.12 -8.90 17.38
C VAL A 322 43.54 -9.87 16.27
N ASP A 323 42.89 -11.04 16.16
CA ASP A 323 43.19 -12.05 15.12
C ASP A 323 41.89 -12.72 14.65
N THR A 324 41.13 -11.98 13.83
CA THR A 324 39.86 -12.42 13.26
C THR A 324 39.97 -13.59 12.29
N ASN A 325 41.20 -13.99 11.91
CA ASN A 325 41.46 -15.18 11.09
C ASN A 325 41.45 -16.49 11.90
N GLN A 326 41.37 -16.42 13.23
CA GLN A 326 41.22 -17.59 14.10
C GLN A 326 39.79 -17.70 14.63
N PRO A 327 39.00 -18.68 14.14
CA PRO A 327 37.67 -18.95 14.67
C PRO A 327 37.71 -19.25 16.17
N ILE A 328 36.70 -18.78 16.90
CA ILE A 328 36.50 -19.14 18.31
C ILE A 328 36.20 -20.64 18.39
N PRO A 329 36.89 -21.41 19.27
CA PRO A 329 36.62 -22.82 19.44
C PRO A 329 35.18 -23.11 19.88
N PRO A 330 34.52 -24.18 19.39
CA PRO A 330 33.16 -24.54 19.79
C PRO A 330 32.96 -24.80 21.30
N ASP A 331 34.04 -25.11 22.01
CA ASP A 331 34.06 -25.37 23.46
C ASP A 331 34.41 -24.12 24.30
N ASP A 332 34.53 -22.94 23.68
CA ASP A 332 34.79 -21.69 24.39
C ASP A 332 33.60 -21.29 25.28
N PRO A 333 33.82 -21.05 26.58
CA PRO A 333 32.73 -20.78 27.53
C PRO A 333 31.99 -19.47 27.27
N PHE A 334 32.58 -18.54 26.50
CA PHE A 334 31.95 -17.28 26.13
C PHE A 334 31.25 -17.32 24.77
N LEU A 335 31.40 -18.42 24.01
CA LEU A 335 30.92 -18.49 22.64
C LEU A 335 29.43 -18.16 22.47
N PRO A 336 28.49 -18.62 23.30
CA PRO A 336 27.07 -18.26 23.15
C PRO A 336 26.82 -16.75 23.30
N ALA A 337 27.50 -16.12 24.25
CA ALA A 337 27.39 -14.68 24.49
C ALA A 337 28.04 -13.87 23.35
N ILE A 338 29.20 -14.31 22.84
CA ILE A 338 29.86 -13.68 21.71
C ILE A 338 29.03 -13.84 20.43
N LYS A 339 28.47 -15.02 20.16
CA LYS A 339 27.58 -15.25 19.02
C LYS A 339 26.35 -14.35 19.08
N ARG A 340 25.74 -14.19 20.26
CA ARG A 340 24.59 -13.29 20.46
C ARG A 340 24.94 -11.83 20.17
N ILE A 341 26.09 -11.36 20.68
CA ILE A 341 26.58 -10.00 20.41
C ILE A 341 26.86 -9.80 18.92
N PHE A 342 27.59 -10.73 18.30
CA PHE A 342 27.99 -10.62 16.90
C PHE A 342 26.79 -10.71 15.96
N ALA A 343 25.85 -11.61 16.23
CA ALA A 343 24.60 -11.71 15.47
C ALA A 343 23.75 -10.44 15.62
N ALA A 344 23.62 -9.88 16.83
CA ALA A 344 22.90 -8.63 17.06
C ALA A 344 23.52 -7.41 16.36
N LEU A 345 24.83 -7.46 16.09
CA LEU A 345 25.56 -6.44 15.32
C LEU A 345 25.71 -6.81 13.83
N ALA A 346 25.00 -7.84 13.36
CA ALA A 346 25.07 -8.34 11.98
C ALA A 346 26.49 -8.66 11.50
N LEU A 347 27.34 -9.20 12.38
CA LEU A 347 28.72 -9.58 12.08
C LEU A 347 28.83 -11.07 11.72
N PRO A 348 29.78 -11.47 10.86
CA PRO A 348 30.04 -12.88 10.55
C PRO A 348 30.23 -13.73 11.80
N SER A 349 29.88 -15.01 11.69
CA SER A 349 29.94 -15.92 12.83
C SER A 349 31.36 -15.97 13.44
N PRO A 350 31.51 -15.87 14.76
CA PRO A 350 32.82 -15.99 15.38
C PRO A 350 33.44 -17.40 15.20
N THR A 351 32.66 -18.38 14.74
CA THR A 351 33.12 -19.75 14.43
C THR A 351 33.37 -20.02 12.95
N GLY A 352 33.05 -19.09 12.04
CA GLY A 352 33.14 -19.27 10.58
C GLY A 352 32.46 -18.15 9.79
N HIS A 353 32.32 -18.26 8.47
CA HIS A 353 31.76 -17.14 7.69
C HIS A 353 30.23 -16.96 7.85
N SER A 354 29.51 -17.97 8.35
CA SER A 354 28.04 -17.94 8.43
C SER A 354 27.50 -18.60 9.70
N TYR A 355 26.34 -18.15 10.20
CA TYR A 355 25.57 -18.79 11.26
C TYR A 355 24.74 -19.96 10.73
N GLN A 356 24.28 -20.83 11.62
CA GLN A 356 23.20 -21.78 11.32
C GLN A 356 21.88 -21.15 11.76
N ALA A 357 20.86 -21.19 10.92
CA ALA A 357 19.57 -20.59 11.19
C ALA A 357 18.94 -21.14 12.49
N SER A 358 19.04 -22.46 12.74
CA SER A 358 18.49 -23.07 13.95
C SER A 358 19.21 -22.63 15.22
N GLU A 359 20.49 -22.25 15.11
CA GLU A 359 21.26 -21.68 16.22
C GLU A 359 20.79 -20.26 16.53
N LEU A 360 20.48 -19.45 15.52
CA LEU A 360 19.96 -18.10 15.72
C LEU A 360 18.59 -18.12 16.40
N VAL A 361 17.72 -19.05 16.00
CA VAL A 361 16.42 -19.23 16.68
C VAL A 361 16.61 -19.65 18.15
N GLN A 362 17.58 -20.51 18.45
CA GLN A 362 17.89 -20.87 19.85
C GLN A 362 18.39 -19.67 20.66
N LEU A 363 19.13 -18.75 20.04
CA LEU A 363 19.71 -17.58 20.70
C LEU A 363 18.69 -16.48 20.95
N PHE A 364 17.81 -16.22 19.98
CA PHE A 364 16.93 -15.04 19.99
C PHE A 364 15.44 -15.38 20.17
N GLY A 365 15.08 -16.66 20.10
CA GLY A 365 13.69 -17.09 20.02
C GLY A 365 13.24 -17.17 18.57
N ASP A 366 11.97 -17.48 18.37
CA ASP A 366 11.38 -17.76 17.07
C ASP A 366 10.41 -16.67 16.59
N SER A 367 10.37 -15.47 17.17
CA SER A 367 9.44 -14.41 16.71
C SER A 367 9.60 -14.10 15.22
N ASP A 368 8.53 -13.62 14.57
CA ASP A 368 8.52 -13.36 13.12
C ASP A 368 9.66 -12.39 12.72
N ASP A 369 9.94 -11.36 13.52
CA ASP A 369 11.11 -10.47 13.34
C ASP A 369 12.47 -11.19 13.26
N ILE A 370 12.64 -12.29 14.02
CA ILE A 370 13.88 -13.08 14.03
C ILE A 370 13.92 -14.03 12.83
N LEU A 371 12.78 -14.52 12.36
CA LEU A 371 12.68 -15.38 11.19
C LEU A 371 12.98 -14.60 9.91
N ASP A 372 12.41 -13.40 9.78
CA ASP A 372 12.70 -12.47 8.67
C ASP A 372 14.18 -12.08 8.64
N TRP A 373 14.77 -11.80 9.80
CA TRP A 373 16.20 -11.52 9.92
C TRP A 373 17.09 -12.72 9.51
N ILE A 374 16.68 -13.94 9.83
CA ILE A 374 17.38 -15.17 9.42
C ILE A 374 17.32 -15.39 7.91
N GLU A 375 16.16 -15.18 7.29
CA GLU A 375 15.98 -15.30 5.84
C GLU A 375 16.81 -14.25 5.10
N HIS A 376 16.76 -12.99 5.54
CA HIS A 376 17.59 -11.93 4.99
C HIS A 376 19.10 -12.20 5.17
N GLY A 377 19.50 -12.72 6.34
CA GLY A 377 20.88 -13.15 6.58
C GLY A 377 21.34 -14.30 5.68
N ALA A 378 20.42 -15.14 5.20
CA ALA A 378 20.73 -16.23 4.28
C ALA A 378 20.99 -15.72 2.85
N GLU A 379 20.26 -14.70 2.40
CA GLU A 379 20.49 -14.02 1.12
C GLU A 379 21.88 -13.37 1.05
N LEU A 380 22.35 -12.84 2.18
CA LEU A 380 23.68 -12.23 2.32
C LEU A 380 24.82 -13.28 2.47
N GLY A 381 24.50 -14.58 2.49
CA GLY A 381 25.46 -15.66 2.72
C GLY A 381 26.01 -15.70 4.16
N MET A 382 25.41 -14.94 5.08
CA MET A 382 25.78 -14.85 6.50
C MET A 382 25.07 -15.89 7.34
N VAL A 383 23.99 -16.50 6.83
CA VAL A 383 23.23 -17.55 7.51
C VAL A 383 23.05 -18.73 6.56
N ASN A 384 23.23 -19.94 7.08
CA ASN A 384 22.86 -21.16 6.39
C ASN A 384 21.52 -21.65 6.95
N LEU A 385 20.53 -21.82 6.07
CA LEU A 385 19.24 -22.42 6.41
C LEU A 385 19.43 -23.93 6.56
N ASP A 386 19.66 -24.39 7.79
CA ASP A 386 19.89 -25.81 8.08
C ASP A 386 18.58 -26.60 8.26
N ASP A 387 18.66 -27.93 8.09
CA ASP A 387 17.49 -28.83 8.12
C ASP A 387 16.63 -28.66 9.39
N ALA A 388 17.22 -28.29 10.53
CA ALA A 388 16.46 -28.13 11.77
C ALA A 388 15.65 -26.82 11.79
N TYR A 389 16.17 -25.76 11.18
CA TYR A 389 15.42 -24.52 10.96
C TYR A 389 14.31 -24.73 9.94
N ILE A 390 14.62 -25.39 8.81
CA ILE A 390 13.64 -25.68 7.77
C ILE A 390 12.48 -26.49 8.36
N ALA A 391 12.76 -27.57 9.10
CA ALA A 391 11.72 -28.37 9.74
C ALA A 391 10.90 -27.58 10.78
N MET A 392 11.54 -26.65 11.50
CA MET A 392 10.86 -25.79 12.46
C MET A 392 9.97 -24.74 11.79
N VAL A 393 10.43 -24.10 10.72
CA VAL A 393 9.63 -23.17 9.89
C VAL A 393 8.47 -23.93 9.25
N GLU A 394 8.73 -25.12 8.69
CA GLU A 394 7.67 -25.99 8.16
C GLU A 394 6.63 -26.35 9.23
N GLU A 395 7.02 -26.61 10.48
CA GLU A 395 6.09 -26.89 11.59
C GLU A 395 5.38 -25.63 12.12
N LYS A 396 6.09 -24.48 12.14
CA LYS A 396 5.62 -23.21 12.68
C LYS A 396 4.66 -22.49 11.73
N PHE A 397 4.95 -22.54 10.44
CA PHE A 397 4.11 -21.99 9.38
C PHE A 397 3.15 -23.05 8.77
N ASP A 398 3.01 -24.21 9.42
CA ASP A 398 1.90 -25.14 9.20
C ASP A 398 0.56 -24.63 9.80
N ALA A 399 0.52 -23.38 10.25
CA ALA A 399 -0.71 -22.59 10.33
C ALA A 399 -0.91 -21.89 8.97
N PRO A 400 -2.00 -22.15 8.25
CA PRO A 400 -2.04 -21.96 6.80
C PRO A 400 -2.04 -20.48 6.42
N PHE A 401 -0.86 -19.94 6.07
CA PHE A 401 -0.80 -19.19 4.82
C PHE A 401 -1.23 -20.15 3.72
N MET A 402 -2.19 -19.73 2.90
CA MET A 402 -2.75 -20.59 1.87
C MET A 402 -1.69 -20.93 0.83
N VAL A 403 -0.99 -22.03 1.10
CA VAL A 403 -0.38 -22.87 0.09
C VAL A 403 -1.46 -23.08 -0.96
N ILE A 404 -1.16 -22.75 -2.21
CA ILE A 404 -1.90 -23.29 -3.35
C ILE A 404 -1.73 -24.79 -3.23
N SER A 405 -2.66 -25.45 -2.53
CA SER A 405 -2.58 -26.88 -2.30
C SER A 405 -2.61 -27.52 -3.68
N GLU A 406 -1.53 -28.23 -4.04
CA GLU A 406 -1.56 -29.03 -5.24
C GLU A 406 -2.78 -29.95 -5.13
N PRO A 407 -3.65 -29.99 -6.16
CA PRO A 407 -4.93 -30.68 -6.01
C PRO A 407 -4.68 -32.15 -5.67
N GLU A 408 -5.18 -32.57 -4.50
CA GLU A 408 -4.90 -33.91 -3.98
C GLU A 408 -5.54 -34.99 -4.86
N GLU A 409 -4.81 -36.09 -5.09
CA GLU A 409 -5.32 -37.21 -5.87
C GLU A 409 -6.38 -37.98 -5.07
N ARG A 410 -7.64 -37.91 -5.51
CA ARG A 410 -8.74 -38.61 -4.85
C ARG A 410 -8.76 -40.08 -5.24
N THR A 411 -8.64 -40.96 -4.25
CA THR A 411 -8.58 -42.43 -4.44
C THR A 411 -9.95 -43.11 -4.61
N THR A 412 -11.05 -42.39 -4.39
CA THR A 412 -12.42 -42.91 -4.49
C THR A 412 -13.30 -42.07 -5.40
N ALA A 413 -14.42 -42.64 -5.86
CA ALA A 413 -15.35 -41.94 -6.74
C ALA A 413 -16.03 -40.78 -5.99
N SER A 414 -15.95 -39.57 -6.53
CA SER A 414 -16.47 -38.34 -5.92
C SER A 414 -17.65 -37.78 -6.73
N ARG A 415 -18.52 -37.00 -6.09
CA ARG A 415 -19.51 -36.20 -6.81
C ARG A 415 -18.82 -34.93 -7.29
N THR A 416 -18.87 -34.64 -8.59
CA THR A 416 -18.21 -33.46 -9.18
C THR A 416 -19.20 -32.57 -9.92
N LEU A 417 -18.85 -31.29 -10.02
CA LEU A 417 -19.54 -30.30 -10.84
C LEU A 417 -18.61 -29.86 -11.97
N ILE A 418 -19.15 -29.74 -13.19
CA ILE A 418 -18.50 -28.99 -14.26
C ILE A 418 -19.07 -27.58 -14.24
N LEU A 419 -18.26 -26.61 -13.88
CA LEU A 419 -18.59 -25.19 -13.79
C LEU A 419 -18.02 -24.47 -15.00
N ARG A 420 -18.87 -23.82 -15.80
CA ARG A 420 -18.41 -22.89 -16.82
C ARG A 420 -18.25 -21.52 -16.17
N VAL A 421 -17.01 -21.03 -16.16
CA VAL A 421 -16.59 -19.71 -15.67
C VAL A 421 -16.30 -18.85 -16.90
N ALA A 422 -17.14 -17.85 -17.15
CA ALA A 422 -17.01 -16.98 -18.32
C ALA A 422 -16.76 -15.54 -17.87
N TYR A 423 -15.78 -14.88 -18.47
CA TYR A 423 -15.54 -13.46 -18.19
C TYR A 423 -16.75 -12.65 -18.64
N ARG A 424 -17.29 -11.81 -17.75
CA ARG A 424 -18.58 -11.16 -17.96
C ARG A 424 -18.53 -10.11 -19.06
N TYR A 425 -17.41 -9.40 -19.17
CA TYR A 425 -17.25 -8.31 -20.14
C TYR A 425 -16.93 -8.81 -21.54
N ASP A 426 -16.31 -9.99 -21.64
CA ASP A 426 -16.15 -10.70 -22.90
C ASP A 426 -16.37 -12.22 -22.73
N SER A 427 -17.56 -12.66 -23.13
CA SER A 427 -17.99 -14.05 -22.98
C SER A 427 -17.26 -15.04 -23.89
N GLU A 428 -16.41 -14.57 -24.81
CA GLU A 428 -15.51 -15.46 -25.58
C GLU A 428 -14.41 -16.05 -24.69
N TYR A 429 -14.09 -15.42 -23.56
CA TYR A 429 -13.11 -15.96 -22.60
C TYR A 429 -13.81 -16.79 -21.54
N TRP A 430 -13.71 -18.12 -21.65
CA TRP A 430 -14.27 -19.02 -20.64
C TRP A 430 -13.44 -20.27 -20.41
N ARG A 431 -13.63 -20.85 -19.21
CA ARG A 431 -13.07 -22.13 -18.77
C ARG A 431 -14.20 -23.00 -18.24
N GLU A 432 -14.16 -24.30 -18.53
CA GLU A 432 -14.95 -25.29 -17.81
C GLU A 432 -14.04 -26.02 -16.84
N ILE A 433 -14.32 -25.85 -15.56
CA ILE A 433 -13.56 -26.44 -14.46
C ILE A 433 -14.41 -27.57 -13.86
N GLU A 434 -13.86 -28.78 -13.81
CA GLU A 434 -14.44 -29.88 -13.06
C GLU A 434 -13.86 -29.90 -11.64
N ILE A 435 -14.74 -29.78 -10.63
CA ILE A 435 -14.38 -29.66 -9.22
C ILE A 435 -15.24 -30.63 -8.38
N ALA A 436 -14.68 -31.23 -7.32
CA ALA A 436 -15.45 -32.06 -6.41
C ALA A 436 -16.36 -31.19 -5.53
N ASP A 437 -17.56 -31.67 -5.19
CA ASP A 437 -18.55 -30.85 -4.51
C ASP A 437 -18.25 -30.61 -3.01
N ASP A 438 -17.38 -31.41 -2.42
CA ASP A 438 -16.85 -31.24 -1.07
C ASP A 438 -15.62 -30.33 -1.01
N GLN A 439 -15.16 -29.80 -2.15
CA GLN A 439 -14.14 -28.74 -2.21
C GLN A 439 -14.76 -27.38 -1.90
N THR A 440 -13.93 -26.49 -1.36
CA THR A 440 -14.32 -25.18 -0.84
C THR A 440 -14.54 -24.17 -1.97
N PHE A 441 -15.14 -23.03 -1.65
CA PHE A 441 -15.17 -21.91 -2.60
C PHE A 441 -13.78 -21.28 -2.77
N HIS A 442 -12.88 -21.41 -1.80
CA HIS A 442 -11.49 -21.03 -1.95
C HIS A 442 -10.75 -21.91 -2.98
N ASP A 443 -10.96 -23.23 -2.94
CA ASP A 443 -10.42 -24.16 -3.96
C ASP A 443 -10.90 -23.79 -5.37
N LEU A 444 -12.17 -23.36 -5.49
CA LEU A 444 -12.71 -22.86 -6.75
C LEU A 444 -12.03 -21.56 -7.19
N HIS A 445 -11.74 -20.64 -6.26
CA HIS A 445 -11.04 -19.40 -6.57
C HIS A 445 -9.62 -19.67 -7.11
N LEU A 446 -8.83 -20.50 -6.44
CA LEU A 446 -7.49 -20.90 -6.90
C LEU A 446 -7.56 -21.55 -8.29
N ALA A 447 -8.53 -22.44 -8.51
CA ALA A 447 -8.74 -23.08 -9.80
C ALA A 447 -9.10 -22.09 -10.91
N ILE A 448 -9.79 -21.00 -10.59
CA ILE A 448 -10.11 -19.94 -11.55
C ILE A 448 -8.85 -19.16 -11.91
N GLN A 449 -8.06 -18.71 -10.92
CA GLN A 449 -6.79 -17.99 -11.15
C GLN A 449 -5.86 -18.80 -12.04
N GLN A 450 -5.61 -20.07 -11.68
CA GLN A 450 -4.78 -20.98 -12.46
C GLN A 450 -5.32 -21.22 -13.88
N ALA A 451 -6.64 -21.32 -14.05
CA ALA A 451 -7.21 -21.58 -15.37
C ALA A 451 -7.10 -20.37 -16.32
N PHE A 452 -7.05 -19.15 -15.79
CA PHE A 452 -6.89 -17.92 -16.57
C PHE A 452 -5.43 -17.43 -16.65
N ASP A 453 -4.52 -18.03 -15.89
CA ASP A 453 -3.09 -17.65 -15.80
C ASP A 453 -2.92 -16.25 -15.20
N TRP A 454 -3.62 -16.01 -14.08
CA TRP A 454 -3.64 -14.75 -13.35
C TRP A 454 -2.97 -14.91 -11.97
N ASP A 455 -2.37 -13.84 -11.50
CA ASP A 455 -1.72 -13.74 -10.20
C ASP A 455 -2.78 -13.51 -9.12
N ASN A 456 -2.73 -14.29 -8.03
CA ASN A 456 -3.66 -14.18 -6.91
C ASN A 456 -3.27 -13.05 -5.95
N ASP A 457 -3.16 -11.83 -6.48
CA ASP A 457 -2.58 -10.65 -5.85
C ASP A 457 -3.62 -9.74 -5.14
N HIS A 458 -4.92 -10.00 -5.34
CA HIS A 458 -6.01 -9.19 -4.80
C HIS A 458 -7.11 -10.01 -4.11
N LEU A 459 -7.93 -9.31 -3.30
CA LEU A 459 -9.10 -9.90 -2.65
C LEU A 459 -10.18 -10.33 -3.66
N TYR A 460 -10.99 -11.31 -3.27
CA TYR A 460 -12.09 -11.84 -4.08
C TYR A 460 -13.37 -12.13 -3.27
N ALA A 461 -14.49 -12.34 -3.97
CA ALA A 461 -15.73 -12.84 -3.38
C ALA A 461 -16.60 -13.60 -4.39
N PHE A 462 -17.43 -14.52 -3.90
CA PHE A 462 -18.51 -15.14 -4.66
C PHE A 462 -19.86 -14.58 -4.24
N TYR A 463 -20.81 -14.54 -5.18
CA TYR A 463 -22.18 -14.16 -4.90
C TYR A 463 -23.14 -15.20 -5.47
N MET A 464 -23.91 -15.86 -4.59
CA MET A 464 -24.90 -16.89 -4.96
C MET A 464 -26.11 -16.34 -5.74
N GLY A 465 -26.19 -15.01 -5.86
CA GLY A 465 -27.02 -14.26 -6.79
C GLY A 465 -26.35 -13.99 -8.14
N LYS A 466 -26.88 -13.05 -8.92
CA LYS A 466 -26.26 -12.57 -10.18
C LYS A 466 -25.69 -11.16 -10.08
N ARG A 467 -25.73 -10.58 -8.88
CA ARG A 467 -25.31 -9.21 -8.62
C ARG A 467 -24.09 -9.25 -7.70
N PRO A 468 -23.01 -8.53 -8.03
CA PRO A 468 -21.91 -8.36 -7.09
C PRO A 468 -22.37 -7.47 -5.94
N TYR A 469 -21.65 -7.53 -4.82
CA TYR A 469 -21.89 -6.72 -3.61
C TYR A 469 -23.25 -6.93 -2.92
N ASP A 470 -23.90 -8.08 -3.17
CA ASP A 470 -25.10 -8.46 -2.42
C ASP A 470 -24.70 -9.28 -1.19
N SER A 471 -24.49 -8.58 -0.06
CA SER A 471 -24.02 -9.16 1.20
C SER A 471 -24.85 -10.33 1.72
N LYS A 472 -26.12 -10.44 1.29
CA LYS A 472 -26.99 -11.56 1.68
C LYS A 472 -26.66 -12.88 0.97
N THR A 473 -25.87 -12.81 -0.09
CA THR A 473 -25.52 -13.94 -0.94
C THR A 473 -24.01 -14.09 -1.10
N GLU A 474 -23.26 -13.26 -0.39
CA GLU A 474 -21.82 -13.15 -0.43
C GLU A 474 -21.17 -14.33 0.28
N ILE A 475 -20.10 -14.82 -0.32
CA ILE A 475 -19.13 -15.73 0.27
C ILE A 475 -17.78 -15.05 0.04
N GLY A 476 -17.22 -14.45 1.08
CA GLY A 476 -16.01 -13.62 0.98
C GLY A 476 -14.73 -14.45 1.05
N ALA A 477 -13.59 -13.83 0.74
CA ALA A 477 -12.27 -14.41 0.95
C ALA A 477 -12.05 -14.84 2.42
N PRO A 478 -11.07 -15.70 2.71
CA PRO A 478 -10.72 -16.07 4.09
C PRO A 478 -10.45 -14.81 4.92
N MET A 479 -10.81 -14.85 6.20
CA MET A 479 -10.65 -13.72 7.14
C MET A 479 -11.45 -12.47 6.77
N SER A 480 -12.46 -12.58 5.88
CA SER A 480 -13.35 -11.48 5.56
C SER A 480 -14.50 -11.36 6.56
N ASP A 481 -14.96 -10.12 6.84
CA ASP A 481 -16.07 -9.80 7.76
C ASP A 481 -17.48 -10.21 7.23
N CYS A 482 -17.58 -11.30 6.46
CA CYS A 482 -18.85 -11.77 5.89
C CYS A 482 -19.41 -13.00 6.64
N ASP A 483 -20.70 -13.30 6.43
CA ASP A 483 -21.37 -14.42 7.12
C ASP A 483 -20.81 -15.80 6.71
N GLN A 484 -20.11 -15.90 5.57
CA GLN A 484 -19.59 -17.15 5.01
C GLN A 484 -18.24 -16.94 4.33
N GLU A 485 -17.18 -17.50 4.91
CA GLU A 485 -15.83 -17.43 4.36
C GLU A 485 -15.58 -18.59 3.37
N ALA A 486 -14.91 -18.28 2.27
CA ALA A 486 -14.77 -19.18 1.12
C ALA A 486 -13.96 -20.46 1.41
N ASP A 487 -13.05 -20.44 2.37
CA ASP A 487 -12.26 -21.58 2.87
C ASP A 487 -13.04 -22.45 3.87
N GLN A 488 -14.15 -21.96 4.40
CA GLN A 488 -14.95 -22.67 5.41
C GLN A 488 -16.23 -23.31 4.83
N VAL A 489 -16.66 -22.92 3.63
CA VAL A 489 -17.89 -23.44 2.99
C VAL A 489 -17.59 -24.19 1.70
N THR A 490 -18.30 -25.31 1.48
CA THR A 490 -18.11 -26.18 0.32
C THR A 490 -19.17 -25.96 -0.76
N LEU A 491 -18.89 -26.40 -1.98
CA LEU A 491 -19.86 -26.36 -3.08
C LEU A 491 -21.14 -27.18 -2.80
N ALA A 492 -21.04 -28.20 -1.95
CA ALA A 492 -22.14 -29.06 -1.52
C ALA A 492 -23.13 -28.31 -0.62
N ASP A 493 -22.66 -27.40 0.23
CA ASP A 493 -23.49 -26.64 1.18
C ASP A 493 -24.47 -25.70 0.46
N HIS A 494 -24.15 -25.32 -0.78
CA HIS A 494 -24.89 -24.32 -1.55
C HIS A 494 -25.94 -24.91 -2.51
N ASN A 495 -26.23 -26.21 -2.39
CA ASN A 495 -27.33 -26.90 -3.06
C ASN A 495 -27.34 -26.67 -4.60
N LEU A 496 -26.15 -26.68 -5.19
CA LEU A 496 -25.93 -26.40 -6.61
C LEU A 496 -26.61 -27.45 -7.51
N ARG A 497 -27.30 -26.96 -8.55
CA ARG A 497 -28.05 -27.76 -9.53
C ARG A 497 -27.63 -27.39 -10.94
N THR A 498 -27.77 -28.30 -11.89
CA THR A 498 -27.55 -28.01 -13.31
C THR A 498 -28.30 -26.75 -13.74
N ASN A 499 -27.62 -25.87 -14.48
CA ASN A 499 -28.05 -24.53 -14.90
C ASN A 499 -28.16 -23.45 -13.80
N LYS A 500 -27.86 -23.76 -12.54
CA LYS A 500 -27.69 -22.72 -11.52
C LYS A 500 -26.54 -21.80 -11.95
N LYS A 501 -26.76 -20.50 -11.77
CA LYS A 501 -25.76 -19.46 -12.01
C LYS A 501 -25.47 -18.70 -10.74
N PHE A 502 -24.22 -18.30 -10.59
CA PHE A 502 -23.71 -17.44 -9.54
C PHE A 502 -22.53 -16.63 -10.09
N LEU A 503 -21.99 -15.72 -9.30
CA LEU A 503 -20.98 -14.77 -9.74
C LEU A 503 -19.70 -14.92 -8.91
N TYR A 504 -18.57 -14.71 -9.56
CA TYR A 504 -17.26 -14.56 -8.94
C TYR A 504 -16.72 -13.17 -9.28
N LEU A 505 -16.23 -12.46 -8.27
CA LEU A 505 -15.58 -11.16 -8.37
C LEU A 505 -14.14 -11.33 -7.89
N PHE A 506 -13.19 -10.94 -8.72
CA PHE A 506 -11.78 -10.84 -8.40
C PHE A 506 -11.33 -9.39 -8.59
N ASP A 507 -10.46 -8.91 -7.71
CA ASP A 507 -10.03 -7.52 -7.65
C ASP A 507 -11.22 -6.55 -7.53
N PHE A 508 -11.41 -6.04 -6.32
CA PHE A 508 -12.49 -5.10 -6.02
C PHE A 508 -12.28 -3.73 -6.68
N GLY A 509 -11.04 -3.38 -7.03
CA GLY A 509 -10.68 -2.18 -7.78
C GLY A 509 -11.12 -2.31 -9.24
N ASP A 510 -10.53 -3.26 -9.97
CA ASP A 510 -10.77 -3.43 -11.41
C ASP A 510 -12.08 -4.16 -11.75
N ASN A 511 -12.77 -4.69 -10.74
CA ASN A 511 -14.08 -5.30 -10.88
C ASN A 511 -14.12 -6.46 -11.88
N HIS A 512 -13.13 -7.37 -11.85
CA HIS A 512 -13.15 -8.53 -12.74
C HIS A 512 -14.27 -9.49 -12.35
N LEU A 513 -15.31 -9.53 -13.19
CA LEU A 513 -16.52 -10.31 -12.95
C LEU A 513 -16.56 -11.54 -13.85
N PHE A 514 -16.82 -12.70 -13.25
CA PHE A 514 -16.99 -13.96 -13.95
C PHE A 514 -18.38 -14.56 -13.68
N ASP A 515 -19.13 -14.80 -14.75
CA ASP A 515 -20.39 -15.53 -14.69
C ASP A 515 -20.12 -17.04 -14.60
N ILE A 516 -20.50 -17.64 -13.47
CA ILE A 516 -20.36 -19.08 -13.25
C ILE A 516 -21.70 -19.79 -13.48
N GLN A 517 -21.68 -20.86 -14.28
CA GLN A 517 -22.82 -21.73 -14.54
C GLN A 517 -22.47 -23.19 -14.28
N VAL A 518 -23.29 -23.87 -13.47
CA VAL A 518 -23.21 -25.33 -13.33
C VAL A 518 -23.67 -25.99 -14.63
N LYS A 519 -22.74 -26.53 -15.42
CA LYS A 519 -23.01 -27.18 -16.70
C LYS A 519 -23.46 -28.61 -16.54
N LYS A 520 -22.81 -29.34 -15.65
CA LYS A 520 -23.04 -30.77 -15.42
C LYS A 520 -22.75 -31.12 -13.98
N ILE A 521 -23.44 -32.13 -13.46
CA ILE A 521 -23.14 -32.75 -12.17
C ILE A 521 -22.91 -34.24 -12.45
N ASN A 522 -21.75 -34.75 -12.06
CA ASN A 522 -21.40 -36.17 -12.15
C ASN A 522 -21.54 -36.78 -10.75
N PRO A 523 -22.51 -37.67 -10.50
CA PRO A 523 -22.73 -38.21 -9.15
C PRO A 523 -21.65 -39.20 -8.69
N LYS A 524 -20.84 -39.73 -9.62
CA LYS A 524 -19.77 -40.71 -9.40
C LYS A 524 -18.67 -40.52 -10.44
N ALA A 525 -17.96 -39.40 -10.39
CA ALA A 525 -16.76 -39.21 -11.19
C ALA A 525 -15.68 -40.20 -10.75
N PRO A 526 -14.84 -40.72 -11.65
CA PRO A 526 -13.77 -41.64 -11.30
C PRO A 526 -12.73 -40.96 -10.37
N PRO A 527 -11.97 -41.76 -9.61
CA PRO A 527 -10.77 -41.30 -8.89
C PRO A 527 -9.85 -40.45 -9.78
N GLY A 528 -9.16 -39.50 -9.16
CA GLY A 528 -8.23 -38.61 -9.82
C GLY A 528 -8.17 -37.23 -9.16
N THR A 529 -7.41 -36.34 -9.78
CA THR A 529 -7.13 -34.98 -9.30
C THR A 529 -8.21 -33.99 -9.71
N TYR A 530 -8.70 -33.21 -8.74
CA TYR A 530 -9.66 -32.12 -8.91
C TYR A 530 -9.24 -30.95 -7.99
N PRO A 531 -9.36 -29.67 -8.40
CA PRO A 531 -10.04 -29.19 -9.60
C PRO A 531 -9.21 -29.41 -10.88
N ARG A 532 -9.86 -29.49 -12.04
CA ARG A 532 -9.17 -29.58 -13.34
C ARG A 532 -9.93 -28.86 -14.45
N VAL A 533 -9.21 -28.26 -15.39
CA VAL A 533 -9.80 -27.66 -16.59
C VAL A 533 -10.17 -28.76 -17.59
N VAL A 534 -11.44 -28.82 -17.99
CA VAL A 534 -11.97 -29.82 -18.94
C VAL A 534 -12.32 -29.23 -20.30
N ALA A 535 -12.47 -27.90 -20.41
CA ALA A 535 -12.56 -27.19 -21.68
C ALA A 535 -12.17 -25.71 -21.53
N THR A 536 -11.67 -25.12 -22.62
CA THR A 536 -11.18 -23.73 -22.68
C THR A 536 -11.61 -23.08 -24.00
N HIS A 537 -11.87 -21.77 -23.98
CA HIS A 537 -12.15 -20.94 -25.16
C HIS A 537 -11.70 -19.49 -24.92
N GLY A 538 -11.37 -18.76 -25.99
CA GLY A 538 -10.94 -17.36 -25.95
C GLY A 538 -9.44 -17.10 -25.87
N GLY A 539 -8.61 -18.11 -25.55
CA GLY A 539 -7.16 -17.93 -25.41
C GLY A 539 -6.77 -17.30 -24.05
N THR A 540 -5.65 -16.58 -24.02
CA THR A 540 -5.16 -15.86 -22.83
C THR A 540 -5.95 -14.57 -22.65
N LEU A 541 -6.52 -14.41 -21.47
CA LEU A 541 -7.13 -13.14 -21.03
C LEU A 541 -6.04 -12.45 -20.19
N ARG A 542 -5.56 -11.27 -20.59
CA ARG A 542 -4.62 -10.52 -19.76
C ARG A 542 -5.33 -10.09 -18.47
N GLN A 543 -4.62 -10.16 -17.35
CA GLN A 543 -5.12 -9.68 -16.07
C GLN A 543 -5.27 -8.15 -16.11
N TYR A 544 -4.21 -7.46 -16.53
CA TYR A 544 -4.20 -6.02 -16.74
C TYR A 544 -3.73 -5.66 -18.15
N ASP A 545 -4.37 -4.66 -18.77
CA ASP A 545 -3.99 -4.14 -20.08
C ASP A 545 -2.85 -3.10 -19.94
N TYR A 546 -1.64 -3.55 -19.61
CA TYR A 546 -0.44 -2.73 -19.80
C TYR A 546 -0.04 -2.75 -21.28
N VAL A 547 0.02 -1.57 -21.91
CA VAL A 547 0.58 -1.41 -23.25
C VAL A 547 2.09 -1.27 -23.09
N GLU A 548 2.82 -2.38 -23.16
CA GLU A 548 4.24 -2.34 -23.46
C GLU A 548 4.44 -1.82 -24.90
N GLY A 549 5.11 -0.68 -25.04
CA GLY A 549 5.71 -0.24 -26.29
C GLY A 549 4.99 0.90 -27.02
N ASP A 550 5.46 2.12 -26.79
CA ASP A 550 5.62 3.14 -27.85
C ASP A 550 6.85 4.03 -27.51
N GLU A 551 7.96 3.39 -27.12
CA GLU A 551 9.31 3.94 -27.30
C GLU A 551 9.86 3.44 -28.65
N GLU A 552 9.39 4.00 -29.75
CA GLU A 552 10.11 4.16 -31.04
C GLU A 552 9.13 4.67 -32.10
N ALA A 553 8.85 5.98 -32.09
CA ALA A 553 8.71 6.84 -33.27
C ALA A 553 8.12 8.19 -32.87
N LEU A 554 9.00 9.16 -32.55
CA LEU A 554 9.08 10.47 -33.22
C LEU A 554 10.25 11.30 -32.68
#